data_AF-A0A1B9L104-F1
#
_entry.id   AF-A0A1B9L104-F1
#
_cell.length_a   1.000
_cell.length_b   1.000
_cell.length_c   1.000
_cell.angle_alpha   90.00
_cell.angle_beta   90.00
_cell.angle_gamma   90.00
#
_symmetry.space_group_name_H-M   'P 1'
#
loop_
_entity.id
_entity.type
_entity.pdbx_description
1 polymer ?
#
loop_
_entity_poly.entity_id
_entity_poly.type
_entity_poly.pdbx_seq_one_letter_code
_entity_poly.pdbx_strand_id
1 'polypeptide(L)' 'MFTTSNGTEREINAINKFFNNNWDRNIEKLHEHLDKADIVPLDFRKLTSDNQTRLGNYIKTLPEHQRSKIHIMR' A
#
# COMPACT_ATOMS: atom_id res chain seq x y z
N MET A 1 -2.09 -5.34 1.67
CA MET A 1 -2.94 -4.16 1.37
C MET A 1 -3.02 -3.95 -0.14
N PHE A 2 -4.10 -3.31 -0.62
CA PHE A 2 -4.35 -3.06 -2.05
C PHE A 2 -4.47 -4.35 -2.91
N THR A 3 -4.63 -5.51 -2.26
CA THR A 3 -4.67 -6.86 -2.84
C THR A 3 -6.09 -7.27 -3.21
N THR A 4 -6.83 -6.45 -3.97
CA THR A 4 -8.17 -6.84 -4.42
C THR A 4 -8.05 -7.92 -5.50
N SER A 5 -7.82 -9.16 -5.08
CA SER A 5 -8.01 -10.35 -5.90
C SER A 5 -9.48 -10.35 -6.35
N ASN A 6 -9.74 -10.15 -7.63
CA ASN A 6 -11.07 -9.96 -8.24
C ASN A 6 -11.78 -8.63 -7.92
N GLY A 7 -11.05 -7.60 -7.47
CA GLY A 7 -11.60 -6.25 -7.39
C GLY A 7 -12.09 -5.81 -8.76
N THR A 8 -13.34 -5.40 -8.84
CA THR A 8 -13.90 -4.81 -10.06
C THR A 8 -13.07 -3.59 -10.45
N GLU A 9 -13.01 -3.28 -11.74
CA GLU A 9 -12.33 -2.08 -12.23
C GLU A 9 -12.82 -0.82 -11.50
N ARG A 10 -14.10 -0.78 -11.13
CA ARG A 10 -14.70 0.27 -10.31
C ARG A 10 -14.02 0.42 -8.93
N GLU A 11 -13.73 -0.68 -8.25
CA GLU A 11 -13.07 -0.66 -6.94
C GLU A 11 -11.61 -0.22 -7.05
N ILE A 12 -10.89 -0.71 -8.07
CA ILE A 12 -9.51 -0.29 -8.35
C ILE A 12 -9.47 1.22 -8.66
N ASN A 13 -10.41 1.71 -9.47
CA ASN A 13 -10.52 3.12 -9.78
C ASN A 13 -10.88 3.96 -8.55
N ALA A 14 -11.76 3.47 -7.68
CA ALA A 14 -12.10 4.14 -6.43
C ALA A 14 -10.90 4.22 -5.47
N ILE A 15 -10.13 3.13 -5.33
CA ILE A 15 -8.89 3.12 -4.54
C ILE A 15 -7.95 4.22 -5.01
N ASN A 16 -7.72 4.32 -6.32
CA ASN A 16 -6.81 5.31 -6.88
C ASN A 16 -7.33 6.75 -6.77
N LYS A 17 -8.63 6.96 -7.05
CA LYS A 17 -9.29 8.27 -6.96
C LYS A 17 -9.21 8.86 -5.55
N PHE A 18 -9.39 8.02 -4.52
CA PHE A 18 -9.42 8.47 -3.12
C PHE A 18 -8.12 8.17 -2.36
N PHE A 19 -7.06 7.74 -3.05
CA PHE A 19 -5.82 7.32 -2.41
C PHE A 19 -5.21 8.40 -1.50
N ASN A 20 -5.12 9.63 -2.02
CA ASN A 20 -4.56 10.76 -1.28
C ASN A 20 -5.48 11.21 -0.12
N ASN A 21 -6.80 11.21 -0.34
CA ASN A 21 -7.77 11.58 0.71
C ASN A 21 -7.77 10.56 1.85
N ASN A 22 -7.46 9.30 1.56
CA ASN A 22 -7.37 8.22 2.53
C ASN A 22 -5.93 7.98 3.03
N TRP A 23 -4.99 8.88 2.73
CA TRP A 23 -3.57 8.65 2.97
C TRP A 23 -3.27 8.28 4.43
N ASP A 24 -3.70 9.11 5.38
CA ASP A 24 -3.39 8.91 6.80
C ASP A 24 -3.95 7.57 7.30
N ARG A 25 -5.17 7.21 6.89
CA ARG A 25 -5.79 5.92 7.21
C ARG A 25 -5.08 4.73 6.55
N ASN A 26 -4.57 4.91 5.34
CA ASN A 26 -3.78 3.88 4.66
C ASN A 26 -2.43 3.66 5.38
N ILE A 27 -1.81 4.72 5.87
CA ILE A 27 -0.56 4.64 6.63
C ILE A 27 -0.79 4.03 8.01
N GLU A 28 -1.84 4.41 8.71
CA GLU A 28 -2.24 3.80 9.98
C GLU A 28 -2.40 2.28 9.84
N LYS A 29 -3.18 1.83 8.86
CA LYS A 29 -3.34 0.39 8.56
C LYS A 29 -2.04 -0.31 8.17
N LEU A 30 -1.16 0.38 7.44
CA LEU A 30 0.15 -0.17 7.09
C LEU A 30 0.96 -0.46 8.37
N HIS A 31 1.00 0.47 9.32
CA HIS A 31 1.67 0.27 10.60
C HIS A 31 1.03 -0.85 11.42
N GLU A 32 -0.30 -0.89 11.52
CA GLU A 32 -1.01 -1.98 12.21
C GLU A 32 -0.62 -3.36 11.67
N HIS A 33 -0.42 -3.47 10.35
CA HIS A 33 0.04 -4.71 9.72
C HIS A 33 1.53 -4.97 9.97
N LEU A 34 2.38 -3.95 9.90
CA LEU A 34 3.83 -4.06 10.15
C LEU A 34 4.13 -4.49 11.59
N ASP A 35 3.27 -4.11 12.55
CA ASP A 35 3.42 -4.47 13.96
C ASP A 35 3.08 -5.94 14.22
N LYS A 36 2.16 -6.52 13.44
CA LYS A 36 1.57 -7.85 13.73
C LYS A 36 2.03 -8.96 12.80
N ALA A 37 2.46 -8.62 11.58
CA ALA A 37 2.80 -9.60 10.56
C ALA A 37 4.31 -9.70 10.33
N ASP A 38 4.76 -10.88 9.91
CA ASP A 38 6.13 -11.09 9.43
C ASP A 38 6.32 -10.55 8.00
N ILE A 39 5.26 -10.59 7.20
CA ILE A 39 5.25 -10.12 5.81
C ILE A 39 3.97 -9.32 5.54
N VAL A 40 4.13 -8.14 4.95
CA VAL A 40 3.03 -7.27 4.51
C VAL A 40 3.07 -7.12 2.99
N PRO A 41 2.20 -7.84 2.25
CA PRO A 41 2.14 -7.71 0.79
C PRO A 41 1.47 -6.39 0.39
N LEU A 42 2.09 -5.65 -0.52
CA LEU A 42 1.52 -4.45 -1.16
C LEU A 42 1.39 -4.70 -2.67
N ASP A 43 0.17 -4.66 -3.19
CA ASP A 43 -0.06 -4.88 -4.62
C ASP A 43 0.01 -3.57 -5.40
N PHE A 44 1.18 -3.28 -5.99
CA PHE A 44 1.40 -2.06 -6.76
C PHE A 44 0.71 -2.12 -8.13
N ARG A 45 0.40 -3.32 -8.65
CA ARG A 45 -0.33 -3.49 -9.92
C ARG A 45 -1.71 -2.85 -9.92
N LYS A 46 -2.27 -2.61 -8.73
CA LYS A 46 -3.59 -1.98 -8.54
C LYS A 46 -3.52 -0.47 -8.30
N LEU A 47 -2.33 0.10 -8.29
CA LEU A 47 -2.10 1.53 -8.08
C LEU A 47 -1.66 2.21 -9.38
N THR A 48 -2.09 3.44 -9.61
CA THR A 48 -1.52 4.31 -10.64
C THR A 48 -0.06 4.62 -10.34
N SER A 49 0.72 4.99 -11.36
CA SER A 49 2.15 5.33 -11.21
C SER A 49 2.40 6.42 -10.15
N ASP A 50 1.51 7.40 -10.03
CA ASP A 50 1.60 8.47 -9.02
C ASP A 50 1.44 7.92 -7.60
N ASN A 51 0.44 7.06 -7.39
CA ASN A 51 0.18 6.45 -6.08
C ASN A 51 1.27 5.44 -5.70
N GLN A 52 1.80 4.68 -6.67
CA GLN A 52 2.98 3.83 -6.48
C GLN A 52 4.19 4.65 -6.05
N THR A 53 4.44 5.79 -6.69
CA THR A 53 5.56 6.68 -6.37
C THR A 53 5.42 7.25 -4.97
N ARG A 54 4.23 7.76 -4.61
CA ARG A 54 3.96 8.30 -3.27
C ARG A 54 4.17 7.24 -2.19
N LEU A 55 3.58 6.07 -2.35
CA LEU A 55 3.71 4.97 -1.39
C LEU A 55 5.16 4.46 -1.32
N GLY A 56 5.82 4.30 -2.47
CA GLY A 56 7.22 3.88 -2.54
C GLY A 56 8.17 4.86 -1.87
N ASN A 57 7.94 6.17 -1.99
CA ASN A 57 8.72 7.18 -1.29
C ASN A 57 8.50 7.12 0.23
N TYR A 58 7.27 6.90 0.68
CA TYR A 58 6.99 6.69 2.09
C TYR A 58 7.66 5.41 2.64
N ILE A 59 7.62 4.29 1.91
CA ILE A 59 8.28 3.04 2.33
C ILE A 59 9.78 3.26 2.55
N LYS A 60 10.44 4.11 1.75
CA LYS A 60 11.86 4.43 1.91
C LYS A 60 12.17 5.17 3.21
N THR A 61 11.19 5.88 3.80
CA THR A 61 11.38 6.58 5.09
C THR A 61 11.14 5.68 6.30
N LEU A 62 10.64 4.46 6.11
CA LEU A 62 10.43 3.52 7.21
C LEU A 62 11.77 2.97 7.75
N PRO A 63 11.85 2.68 9.06
CA PRO A 63 12.96 1.93 9.64
C PRO A 63 13.19 0.59 8.93
N GLU A 64 14.43 0.13 8.88
CA GLU A 64 14.81 -1.09 8.16
C GLU A 64 14.01 -2.32 8.60
N HIS A 65 13.78 -2.49 9.91
CA HIS A 65 13.04 -3.62 10.47
C HIS A 65 11.55 -3.65 10.07
N GLN A 66 10.96 -2.50 9.72
CA GLN A 66 9.62 -2.44 9.15
C GLN A 66 9.68 -2.63 7.63
N ARG A 67 10.63 -1.96 6.97
CA ARG A 67 10.79 -2.02 5.52
C ARG A 67 11.07 -3.45 5.02
N SER A 68 11.84 -4.24 5.77
CA SER A 68 12.16 -5.64 5.42
C SER A 68 10.95 -6.57 5.42
N LYS A 69 9.88 -6.22 6.14
CA LYS A 69 8.62 -6.98 6.17
C LYS A 69 7.76 -6.73 4.92
N ILE A 70 8.04 -5.67 4.15
CA ILE A 70 7.18 -5.29 3.03
C ILE A 70 7.54 -6.09 1.78
N HIS A 71 6.54 -6.77 1.20
CA HIS A 71 6.67 -7.48 -0.07
C HIS A 71 5.85 -6.77 -1.15
N ILE A 72 6.51 -6.15 -2.13
CA ILE A 72 5.84 -5.42 -3.21
C ILE A 72 5.57 -6.36 -4.39
N MET A 73 4.30 -6.54 -4.73
CA MET A 73 3.88 -7.24 -5.96
C MET A 73 3.83 -6.24 -7.11
N ARG A 74 4.52 -6.55 -8.21
CA ARG A 74 4.64 -5.72 -9.42
C ARG A 74 4.05 -6.42 -10.63
#